data_AF-A0A7V3W198-F1
#
_entry.id   AF-A0A7V3W198-F1
#
_cell.length_a   1.000
_cell.length_b   1.000
_cell.length_c   1.000
_cell.angle_alpha   90.00
_cell.angle_beta   90.00
_cell.angle_gamma   90.00
#
_symmetry.space_group_name_H-M   'P 1'
#
loop_
_entity.id
_entity.type
_entity.pdbx_description
1 polymer ?
#
loop_
_entity_poly.entity_id
_entity_poly.type
_entity_poly.pdbx_seq_one_letter_code
_entity_poly.pdbx_strand_id
1 'polypeptide(L)'
;MAEALGNSGERLERAIAILEESSAKISSLMAALERTSSERQRRKLEEKIRAEAANYNHLRKEALEQLRWLIIHREALGMRSHGLVAEKYKIPPPFRF
;
A
#
# COMPACT_ATOMS: atom_id res chain seq x y z
N MET A 1 -6.58 -19.87 18.43
CA MET A 1 -5.34 -19.51 17.70
C MET A 1 -5.56 -19.29 16.19
N ALA A 2 -6.53 -19.95 15.54
CA ALA A 2 -6.84 -19.69 14.12
C ALA A 2 -7.43 -18.29 13.86
N GLU A 3 -8.26 -17.75 14.75
CA GLU A 3 -8.89 -16.42 14.59
C GLU A 3 -7.91 -15.25 14.59
N ALA A 4 -6.86 -15.30 15.42
CA ALA A 4 -5.85 -14.23 15.48
C ALA A 4 -5.07 -14.13 14.14
N LEU A 5 -4.76 -15.27 13.53
CA LEU A 5 -4.14 -15.33 12.20
C LEU A 5 -5.12 -14.94 11.09
N GLY A 6 -6.39 -15.34 11.18
CA GLY A 6 -7.45 -14.93 10.25
C GLY A 6 -7.65 -13.41 10.23
N ASN A 7 -7.73 -12.79 11.40
CA ASN A 7 -7.86 -11.35 11.57
C ASN A 7 -6.61 -10.58 11.06
N SER A 8 -5.42 -11.18 11.22
CA SER A 8 -4.17 -10.61 10.69
C SER A 8 -4.15 -10.61 9.15
N GLY A 9 -4.64 -11.67 8.51
CA GLY A 9 -4.75 -11.76 7.05
C GLY A 9 -5.75 -10.77 6.48
N GLU A 10 -6.95 -10.66 7.07
CA GLU A 10 -7.97 -9.70 6.64
C GLU A 10 -7.50 -8.24 6.76
N ARG A 11 -6.77 -7.91 7.83
CA ARG A 11 -6.19 -6.57 8.02
C ARG A 11 -5.20 -6.21 6.92
N LEU A 12 -4.36 -7.17 6.53
CA LEU A 12 -3.40 -6.99 5.44
C LEU A 12 -4.11 -6.86 4.09
N GLU A 13 -5.18 -7.64 3.84
CA GLU A 13 -5.99 -7.54 2.62
C GLU A 13 -6.66 -6.17 2.51
N ARG A 14 -7.22 -5.65 3.60
CA ARG A 14 -7.78 -4.29 3.65
C ARG A 14 -6.70 -3.23 3.40
N ALA A 15 -5.52 -3.38 4.00
CA ALA A 15 -4.41 -2.44 3.78
C ALA A 15 -3.97 -2.42 2.32
N ILE A 16 -3.92 -3.58 1.65
CA ILE A 16 -3.61 -3.68 0.22
C ILE A 16 -4.71 -3.01 -0.62
N ALA A 17 -5.99 -3.24 -0.31
CA ALA A 17 -7.08 -2.59 -1.04
C ALA A 17 -7.02 -1.05 -0.95
N ILE A 18 -6.71 -0.51 0.23
CA ILE A 18 -6.53 0.94 0.43
C ILE A 18 -5.33 1.46 -0.37
N LEU A 19 -4.24 0.69 -0.46
CA LEU A 19 -3.06 1.05 -1.27
C LEU A 19 -3.40 1.10 -2.76
N GLU A 20 -4.19 0.13 -3.25
CA GLU A 20 -4.65 0.11 -4.64
C GLU A 20 -5.54 1.32 -4.96
N GLU A 21 -6.46 1.67 -4.06
CA GLU A 21 -7.31 2.85 -4.20
C GLU A 21 -6.47 4.15 -4.23
N SER A 22 -5.51 4.29 -3.31
CA SER A 22 -4.61 5.45 -3.28
C SER A 22 -3.75 5.53 -4.54
N SER A 23 -3.25 4.40 -5.06
CA SER A 23 -2.54 4.32 -6.35
C SER A 23 -3.39 4.77 -7.54
N ALA A 24 -4.66 4.33 -7.60
CA ALA A 24 -5.61 4.76 -8.63
C ALA A 24 -5.90 6.26 -8.56
N LYS A 25 -5.97 6.82 -7.34
CA LYS A 25 -6.15 8.25 -7.12
C LYS A 25 -4.93 9.06 -7.55
N ILE A 26 -3.71 8.62 -7.25
CA ILE A 26 -2.47 9.23 -7.74
C ILE A 26 -2.45 9.23 -9.26
N SER A 27 -2.77 8.10 -9.90
CA SER A 27 -2.82 7.97 -11.36
C SER A 27 -3.83 8.94 -11.99
N SER A 28 -5.00 9.10 -11.36
CA SER A 28 -6.03 10.05 -11.81
C SER A 28 -5.58 11.51 -11.66
N LEU A 29 -4.88 11.84 -10.57
CA LEU A 29 -4.33 13.17 -10.34
C LEU A 29 -3.20 13.50 -11.33
N MET A 30 -2.35 12.53 -11.67
CA MET A 30 -1.31 12.69 -12.70
C MET A 30 -1.93 12.94 -14.08
N ALA A 31 -2.95 12.17 -14.46
CA ALA A 31 -3.67 12.40 -15.71
C ALA A 31 -4.34 13.79 -15.76
N ALA A 32 -4.84 14.29 -14.61
CA ALA A 32 -5.36 15.65 -14.51
C ALA A 32 -4.26 16.71 -14.64
N LEU A 33 -3.07 16.46 -14.06
CA LEU A 33 -1.92 17.35 -14.16
C LEU A 33 -1.45 17.52 -15.60
N GLU A 34 -1.38 16.43 -16.37
CA GLU A 34 -1.00 16.45 -17.79
C GLU A 34 -1.94 17.29 -18.65
N ARG A 35 -3.24 17.28 -18.33
CA ARG A 35 -4.29 18.01 -19.06
C ARG A 35 -4.42 19.47 -18.63
N THR A 36 -3.70 19.90 -17.59
CA THR A 36 -3.86 21.22 -17.00
C THR A 36 -2.87 22.22 -17.59
N SER A 37 -3.39 23.25 -18.27
CA SER A 37 -2.58 24.34 -18.84
C SER A 37 -2.35 25.51 -17.87
N SER A 38 -3.13 25.60 -16.78
CA SER A 38 -3.00 26.67 -15.78
C SER A 38 -1.93 26.34 -14.75
N GLU A 39 -0.86 27.15 -14.71
CA GLU A 39 0.25 27.03 -13.75
C GLU A 39 -0.23 26.97 -12.29
N ARG A 40 -1.23 27.78 -11.92
CA ARG A 40 -1.79 27.78 -10.57
C ARG A 40 -2.50 26.46 -10.23
N GLN A 41 -3.20 25.86 -11.19
CA GLN A 41 -3.86 24.57 -11.01
C GLN A 41 -2.85 23.42 -11.02
N ARG A 42 -1.80 23.49 -11.84
CA ARG A 42 -0.70 22.52 -11.85
C ARG A 42 -0.03 22.42 -10.48
N ARG A 43 0.37 23.55 -9.88
CA ARG A 43 0.98 23.56 -8.54
C ARG A 43 0.08 22.92 -7.48
N LYS A 44 -1.22 23.22 -7.51
CA LYS A 44 -2.20 22.59 -6.60
C LYS A 44 -2.33 21.09 -6.82
N LEU A 45 -2.29 20.62 -8.07
CA LEU A 45 -2.33 19.19 -8.39
C LEU A 45 -1.03 18.49 -7.95
N GLU A 46 0.12 19.11 -8.17
CA GLU A 46 1.40 18.59 -7.69
C GLU A 46 1.46 18.47 -6.16
N GLU A 47 0.96 19.45 -5.41
CA GLU A 47 0.86 19.34 -3.95
C GLU A 47 -0.06 18.18 -3.53
N LYS A 48 -1.20 18.02 -4.21
CA LYS A 48 -2.12 16.90 -3.95
C LYS A 48 -1.47 15.55 -4.25
N ILE A 49 -0.74 15.44 -5.36
CA ILE A 49 -0.03 14.21 -5.72
C ILE A 49 1.06 13.90 -4.69
N ARG A 50 1.86 14.90 -4.28
CA ARG A 50 2.88 14.70 -3.23
C ARG A 50 2.26 14.24 -1.91
N ALA A 51 1.16 14.86 -1.48
CA ALA A 51 0.47 14.48 -0.26
C ALA A 51 -0.08 13.05 -0.34
N GLU A 52 -0.72 12.69 -1.46
CA GLU A 52 -1.26 11.34 -1.67
C GLU A 52 -0.14 10.29 -1.79
N ALA A 53 0.97 10.61 -2.46
CA ALA A 53 2.15 9.75 -2.55
C ALA A 53 2.81 9.52 -1.18
N ALA A 54 2.88 10.55 -0.33
CA ALA A 54 3.35 10.41 1.04
C ALA A 54 2.44 9.49 1.86
N ASN A 55 1.12 9.67 1.75
CA ASN A 55 0.12 8.82 2.40
C ASN A 55 0.23 7.35 1.93
N TYR A 56 0.31 7.14 0.61
CA TYR A 56 0.53 5.81 0.04
C TYR A 56 1.80 5.15 0.59
N ASN A 57 2.91 5.88 0.63
CA ASN A 57 4.18 5.33 1.13
C ASN A 57 4.13 5.00 2.63
N HIS A 58 3.38 5.78 3.42
CA HIS A 58 3.13 5.49 4.82
C HIS A 58 2.33 4.19 5.00
N LEU A 59 1.18 4.07 4.34
CA LEU A 59 0.35 2.87 4.33
C LEU A 59 1.13 1.63 3.85
N ARG A 60 2.00 1.82 2.85
CA ARG A 60 2.85 0.76 2.31
C ARG A 60 3.81 0.24 3.37
N LYS A 61 4.39 1.14 4.16
CA LYS A 61 5.29 0.76 5.26
C LYS A 61 4.54 -0.03 6.33
N GLU A 62 3.34 0.40 6.70
CA GLU A 62 2.50 -0.34 7.66
C GLU A 62 2.14 -1.74 7.13
N ALA A 63 1.76 -1.86 5.87
CA ALA A 63 1.46 -3.16 5.25
C ALA A 63 2.68 -4.09 5.24
N LEU A 64 3.88 -3.56 4.97
CA LEU A 64 5.12 -4.34 5.02
C LEU A 64 5.45 -4.81 6.44
N GLU A 65 5.24 -3.95 7.44
CA GLU A 65 5.42 -4.31 8.85
C GLU A 65 4.43 -5.40 9.27
N GLN A 66 3.17 -5.29 8.88
CA GLN A 66 2.15 -6.31 9.15
C GLN A 66 2.48 -7.65 8.48
N LEU A 67 2.91 -7.63 7.21
CA LEU A 67 3.35 -8.83 6.50
C LEU A 67 4.54 -9.49 7.21
N ARG A 68 5.51 -8.69 7.67
CA ARG A 68 6.65 -9.18 8.46
C ARG A 68 6.21 -9.83 9.77
N TRP A 69 5.28 -9.22 10.49
CA TRP A 69 4.73 -9.80 11.71
C TRP A 69 3.99 -11.11 11.45
N LEU A 70 3.21 -11.19 10.38
CA LEU A 70 2.51 -12.41 9.97
C LEU A 70 3.50 -13.54 9.69
N ILE A 71 4.59 -13.24 8.98
CA ILE A 71 5.66 -14.19 8.72
C ILE A 71 6.27 -14.72 10.03
N ILE A 72 6.69 -13.83 10.93
CA ILE A 72 7.29 -14.19 12.23
C ILE A 72 6.34 -15.07 13.05
N HIS A 73 5.06 -14.72 13.12
CA HIS A 73 4.07 -15.53 13.84
C HIS A 73 3.91 -16.93 13.25
N ARG A 74 3.94 -17.07 11.92
CA ARG A 74 3.89 -18.38 11.27
C ARG A 74 5.16 -19.20 11.52
N GLU A 75 6.34 -18.58 11.56
CA GLU A 75 7.60 -19.25 11.94
C GLU A 75 7.54 -19.80 13.35
N ALA A 76 7.07 -18.99 14.31
CA ALA A 76 6.94 -19.38 15.71
C ALA A 76 5.99 -20.58 15.90
N LEU A 77 5.03 -20.76 14.99
CA LEU A 77 4.11 -21.90 14.95
C LEU A 77 4.63 -23.08 14.12
N GLY A 78 5.86 -23.03 13.62
CA GLY A 78 6.48 -24.10 12.82
C GLY A 78 6.09 -24.12 11.34
N MET A 79 5.35 -23.12 10.85
CA MET A 79 4.91 -23.02 9.45
C MET A 79 5.93 -22.25 8.61
N ARG A 80 6.82 -22.95 7.90
CA ARG A 80 7.99 -22.39 7.17
C ARG A 80 7.73 -21.92 5.74
N SER A 81 6.48 -21.66 5.36
CA SER A 81 6.10 -21.36 3.97
C SER A 81 6.16 -19.86 3.67
N HIS A 82 7.35 -19.26 3.78
CA HIS A 82 7.59 -17.81 3.58
C HIS A 82 7.25 -17.33 2.16
N GLY A 83 7.63 -18.11 1.14
CA GLY A 83 7.38 -17.77 -0.27
C GLY A 83 5.89 -17.66 -0.60
N LEU A 84 5.10 -18.64 -0.18
CA LEU A 84 3.65 -18.67 -0.43
C LEU A 84 2.90 -17.48 0.20
N VAL A 85 3.37 -16.96 1.34
CA VAL A 85 2.76 -15.80 2.01
C VAL A 85 3.15 -14.50 1.30
N ALA A 86 4.41 -14.35 0.90
CA ALA A 86 4.87 -13.19 0.14
C ALA A 86 4.24 -13.13 -1.27
N GLU A 87 4.02 -14.28 -1.92
CA GLU A 87 3.32 -14.36 -3.20
C GLU A 87 1.84 -14.04 -3.09
N LYS A 88 1.19 -14.42 -1.98
CA LYS A 88 -0.21 -14.10 -1.72
C LYS A 88 -0.42 -12.60 -1.47
N TYR A 89 0.48 -11.95 -0.75
CA TYR A 89 0.37 -10.55 -0.35
C TYR A 89 1.38 -9.67 -1.10
N LYS A 90 1.12 -9.43 -2.39
CA LYS A 90 1.96 -8.57 -3.23
C LYS A 90 1.73 -7.09 -2.90
N ILE A 91 2.62 -6.51 -2.10
CA ILE A 91 2.60 -5.09 -1.79
C ILE A 91 3.25 -4.31 -2.96
N PRO A 92 2.55 -3.36 -3.59
CA PRO A 92 3.07 -2.61 -4.73
C PRO A 92 4.31 -1.76 -4.38
N PRO A 93 5.14 -1.35 -5.36
CA PRO A 93 6.37 -0.59 -5.12
C PRO A 93 6.08 0.81 -4.53
N PRO A 94 7.09 1.48 -3.91
CA PRO A 94 6.92 2.85 -3.40
C PRO A 94 6.70 3.83 -4.55
N PHE A 95 5.84 4.83 -4.33
CA PHE A 95 5.67 5.93 -5.28
C PHE A 95 6.74 7.00 -5.08
N ARG A 96 7.36 7.44 -6.17
CA ARG A 96 8.25 8.61 -6.22
C ARG A 96 7.62 9.63 -7.16
N PHE A 97 7.36 10.84 -6.64
CA PHE A 97 6.84 11.99 -7.37
C PHE A 97 7.69 13.21 -7.04
#